data_AF-A0A383VM18-F1
#
_entry.id   AF-A0A383VM18-F1
#
_cell.length_a   1.000
_cell.length_b   1.000
_cell.length_c   1.000
_cell.angle_alpha   90.00
_cell.angle_beta   90.00
_cell.angle_gamma   90.00
#
_symmetry.space_group_name_H-M   'P 1'
#
loop_
_entity.id
_entity.type
_entity.pdbx_description
1 polymer ?
#
loop_
_entity_poly.entity_id
_entity_poly.type
_entity_poly.pdbx_seq_one_letter_code
_entity_poly.pdbx_strand_id
1 'polypeptide(L)'
;MSAAAPDYSDLYGSTELSDISMVLAEHAEHLNLHVDTDGGWSNGKLKISIPVPAGQLAEGELLVRGMYAARPDVSACSQEQLLQLLLLADSYGVPKVLAAETAAFASIAPADIQWETINALYELPPGCAELDACKPLFAAAGEKLQQELGDLELVWADEDKQQLLLDLPQPALLQLLQDGRTRVASENTVFYTVESWWWSRVDSSDTQPSPSVQALAELVRMQHCTPLYVATTLADSELAQQCFTPQELAVACTLATAAHSNQTQLVQALADKSPVLAKYPAWSAEQRPASAMRQLQLQLRLPLQTLKEVFECSQEDSSAYRVVYGMLHIWQGARFQLQMQLDGTDNKPGLEVAGFVSLYAPAAAVCQATCSFELRKPRDRPQCMRPFTATFSNGDSWGEASMLQLHQASWAATKAHLRAQDLVHSNGCLHLHAAVMGME
;
A
#
# COMPACT_ATOMS: atom_id res chain seq x y z
N MET A 1 -28.22 38.68 3.05
CA MET A 1 -29.21 37.93 2.25
C MET A 1 -28.64 37.86 0.84
N SER A 2 -28.03 36.73 0.48
CA SER A 2 -27.56 36.53 -0.90
C SER A 2 -28.80 36.35 -1.78
N ALA A 3 -28.90 37.10 -2.88
CA ALA A 3 -29.98 36.92 -3.84
C ALA A 3 -29.90 35.49 -4.42
N ALA A 4 -31.05 34.83 -4.59
CA ALA A 4 -31.07 33.52 -5.23
C ALA A 4 -30.57 33.65 -6.68
N ALA A 5 -29.68 32.74 -7.10
CA ALA A 5 -29.21 32.70 -8.48
C ALA A 5 -30.40 32.48 -9.43
N PRO A 6 -30.45 33.18 -10.58
CA PRO A 6 -31.50 32.99 -11.57
C PRO A 6 -31.45 31.57 -12.17
N ASP A 7 -32.63 31.02 -12.48
CA ASP A 7 -32.78 29.72 -13.15
C ASP A 7 -32.98 29.95 -14.65
N TYR A 8 -32.05 29.46 -15.45
CA TYR A 8 -32.08 29.54 -16.92
C TYR A 8 -32.26 28.16 -17.55
N SER A 9 -32.68 27.14 -16.79
CA SER A 9 -32.85 25.78 -17.30
C SER A 9 -33.79 25.69 -18.50
N ASP A 10 -34.83 26.53 -18.57
CA ASP A 10 -35.74 26.63 -19.72
C ASP A 10 -35.05 27.14 -21.00
N LEU A 11 -33.91 27.83 -20.87
CA LEU A 11 -33.10 28.33 -21.99
C LEU A 11 -32.09 27.28 -22.48
N TYR A 12 -31.90 26.17 -21.77
CA TYR A 12 -31.02 25.09 -22.20
C TYR A 12 -31.60 24.41 -23.46
N GLY A 13 -30.89 24.56 -24.59
CA GLY A 13 -31.37 24.13 -25.90
C GLY A 13 -32.03 25.25 -26.74
N SER A 14 -32.11 26.48 -26.22
CA SER A 14 -32.50 27.66 -27.00
C SER A 14 -31.50 27.88 -28.14
N THR A 15 -32.02 28.30 -29.30
CA THR A 15 -31.18 28.72 -30.43
C THR A 15 -30.98 30.24 -30.50
N GLU A 16 -31.55 30.98 -29.55
CA GLU A 16 -31.43 32.44 -29.50
C GLU A 16 -30.09 32.87 -28.88
N LEU A 17 -29.42 33.77 -29.60
CA LEU A 17 -28.04 34.14 -29.36
C LEU A 17 -27.89 34.99 -28.08
N SER A 18 -28.93 35.76 -27.73
CA SER A 18 -29.01 36.56 -26.50
C SER A 18 -29.02 35.70 -25.24
N ASP A 19 -29.69 34.54 -25.29
CA ASP A 19 -29.85 33.66 -24.13
C ASP A 19 -28.52 32.96 -23.79
N ILE A 20 -27.82 32.50 -24.83
CA ILE A 20 -26.54 31.81 -24.71
C ILE A 20 -25.44 32.78 -24.25
N SER A 21 -25.41 33.99 -24.82
CA SER A 21 -24.39 34.98 -24.48
C SER A 21 -24.57 35.58 -23.08
N MET A 22 -25.82 35.69 -22.59
CA MET A 22 -26.10 36.14 -21.23
C MET A 22 -25.57 35.18 -20.16
N VAL A 23 -25.87 33.87 -20.28
CA VAL A 23 -25.45 32.86 -19.31
C VAL A 23 -23.93 32.65 -19.32
N LEU A 24 -23.32 32.66 -20.50
CA LEU A 24 -21.87 32.53 -20.62
C LEU A 24 -21.16 33.77 -20.09
N ALA A 25 -21.63 35.00 -20.40
CA ALA A 25 -21.00 36.23 -19.92
C ALA A 25 -20.99 36.34 -18.39
N GLU A 26 -22.02 35.86 -17.71
CA GLU A 26 -22.10 35.83 -16.23
C GLU A 26 -21.05 34.90 -15.60
N HIS A 27 -20.55 33.93 -16.36
CA HIS A 27 -19.55 32.95 -15.94
C HIS A 27 -18.19 33.11 -16.68
N ALA A 28 -18.05 34.11 -17.55
CA ALA A 28 -16.96 34.21 -18.53
C ALA A 28 -15.70 34.97 -18.09
N GLU A 29 -15.56 35.41 -16.84
CA GLU A 29 -14.30 36.05 -16.42
C GLU A 29 -13.07 35.13 -16.63
N HIS A 30 -13.29 33.81 -16.73
CA HIS A 30 -12.23 32.81 -16.96
C HIS A 30 -12.46 31.87 -18.15
N LEU A 31 -13.60 31.95 -18.84
CA LEU A 31 -13.83 31.09 -20.00
C LEU A 31 -12.94 31.57 -21.17
N ASN A 32 -11.90 30.80 -21.50
CA ASN A 32 -11.13 30.91 -22.75
C ASN A 32 -12.03 30.47 -23.93
N LEU A 33 -13.11 31.21 -24.18
CA LEU A 33 -14.04 30.92 -25.27
C LEU A 33 -13.34 31.22 -26.59
N HIS A 34 -13.05 30.17 -27.35
CA HIS A 34 -12.74 30.33 -28.75
C HIS A 34 -14.05 30.65 -29.48
N VAL A 35 -14.24 31.94 -29.76
CA VAL A 35 -15.23 32.39 -30.74
C VAL A 35 -14.61 32.12 -32.10
N ASP A 36 -15.05 31.04 -32.76
CA ASP A 36 -14.57 30.68 -34.09
C ASP A 36 -15.09 31.70 -35.10
N THR A 37 -14.29 32.73 -35.39
CA THR A 37 -14.60 33.76 -36.39
C THR A 37 -14.18 33.36 -37.81
N ASP A 38 -13.33 32.33 -37.94
CA ASP A 38 -12.70 31.93 -39.20
C ASP A 38 -13.51 30.88 -39.96
N GLY A 39 -14.41 30.16 -39.28
CA GLY A 39 -15.51 29.42 -39.90
C GLY A 39 -16.56 30.37 -40.47
N GLY A 40 -16.31 30.94 -41.64
CA GLY A 40 -17.15 31.97 -42.30
C GLY A 40 -18.65 31.79 -42.03
N TRP A 41 -19.29 32.88 -41.58
CA TRP A 41 -20.69 32.98 -41.13
C TRP A 41 -21.62 32.00 -41.87
N SER A 42 -21.72 30.78 -41.37
CA SER A 42 -22.62 29.79 -41.94
C SER A 42 -23.97 30.03 -41.27
N ASN A 43 -24.82 30.80 -41.93
CA ASN A 43 -26.20 31.15 -41.52
C ASN A 43 -26.35 32.17 -40.36
N GLY A 44 -25.35 33.00 -40.06
CA GLY A 44 -25.49 34.11 -39.10
C GLY A 44 -25.67 33.67 -37.64
N LYS A 45 -25.34 32.42 -37.29
CA LYS A 45 -25.31 31.94 -35.91
C LYS A 45 -23.89 31.97 -35.36
N LEU A 46 -23.71 32.58 -34.20
CA LEU A 46 -22.47 32.53 -33.44
C LEU A 46 -22.30 31.11 -32.90
N LYS A 47 -21.16 30.47 -33.20
CA LYS A 47 -20.82 29.16 -32.66
C LYS A 47 -19.78 29.34 -31.55
N ILE A 48 -20.18 29.05 -30.32
CA ILE A 48 -19.25 28.99 -29.19
C ILE A 48 -18.90 27.52 -28.98
N SER A 49 -17.60 27.22 -28.97
CA SER A 49 -17.09 25.86 -28.74
C SER A 49 -16.33 25.83 -27.43
N ILE A 50 -16.77 24.95 -26.51
CA ILE A 50 -16.08 24.70 -25.24
C ILE A 50 -15.21 23.45 -25.45
N PRO A 51 -13.87 23.55 -25.42
CA PRO A 51 -13.00 22.41 -25.67
C PRO A 51 -13.01 21.45 -24.47
N VAL A 52 -13.55 20.26 -24.64
CA VAL A 52 -13.56 19.24 -23.58
C VAL A 52 -12.50 18.17 -23.89
N PRO A 53 -11.74 17.67 -22.90
CA PRO A 53 -10.80 16.58 -23.12
C PRO A 53 -11.47 15.36 -23.77
N ALA A 54 -10.68 14.60 -24.54
CA ALA A 54 -11.18 13.41 -25.21
C ALA A 54 -11.76 12.42 -24.18
N GLY A 55 -12.98 11.94 -24.43
CA GLY A 55 -13.68 11.01 -23.53
C GLY A 55 -14.57 11.68 -22.48
N GLN A 56 -14.48 13.00 -22.25
CA GLN A 56 -15.24 13.71 -21.21
C GLN A 56 -16.48 14.46 -21.73
N LEU A 57 -17.03 14.06 -22.88
CA LEU A 57 -18.14 14.78 -23.52
C LEU A 57 -19.38 14.83 -22.62
N ALA A 58 -19.68 13.75 -21.90
CA ALA A 58 -20.84 13.67 -21.01
C ALA A 58 -20.72 14.66 -19.85
N GLU A 59 -19.53 14.79 -19.28
CA GLU A 59 -19.19 15.71 -18.19
C GLU A 59 -19.21 17.16 -18.70
N GLY A 60 -18.74 17.40 -19.92
CA GLY A 60 -18.92 18.68 -20.59
C GLY A 60 -20.39 19.09 -20.75
N GLU A 61 -21.25 18.16 -21.17
CA GLU A 61 -22.70 18.40 -21.25
C GLU A 61 -23.32 18.68 -19.86
N LEU A 62 -22.89 17.95 -18.84
CA LEU A 62 -23.32 18.16 -17.45
C LEU A 62 -22.87 19.54 -16.93
N LEU A 63 -21.65 19.97 -17.24
CA LEU A 63 -21.16 21.30 -16.89
C LEU A 63 -22.06 22.39 -17.48
N VAL A 64 -22.33 22.30 -18.79
CA VAL A 64 -23.19 23.27 -19.47
C VAL A 64 -24.60 23.23 -18.86
N ARG A 65 -25.19 22.06 -18.58
CA ARG A 65 -26.50 22.00 -17.89
C ARG A 65 -26.45 22.68 -16.52
N GLY A 66 -25.39 22.44 -15.76
CA GLY A 66 -25.14 23.09 -14.48
C GLY A 66 -25.01 24.61 -14.59
N MET A 67 -24.41 25.13 -15.67
CA MET A 67 -24.34 26.57 -15.96
C MET A 67 -25.71 27.21 -16.19
N TYR A 68 -26.73 26.47 -16.64
CA TYR A 68 -28.08 27.00 -16.85
C TYR A 68 -28.99 26.78 -15.63
N ALA A 69 -28.76 25.73 -14.85
CA ALA A 69 -29.56 25.45 -13.65
C ALA A 69 -29.29 26.45 -12.52
N ALA A 70 -30.34 26.80 -11.77
CA ALA A 70 -30.17 27.52 -10.49
C ALA A 70 -29.49 26.66 -9.42
N ARG A 71 -29.69 25.33 -9.48
CA ARG A 71 -29.04 24.33 -8.62
C ARG A 71 -28.66 23.12 -9.48
N PRO A 72 -27.37 22.94 -9.79
CA PRO A 72 -26.92 21.76 -10.52
C PRO A 72 -27.30 20.47 -9.78
N ASP A 73 -27.98 19.55 -10.46
CA ASP A 73 -28.25 18.21 -9.93
C ASP A 73 -27.14 17.26 -10.39
N VAL A 74 -26.30 16.86 -9.44
CA VAL A 74 -25.19 15.93 -9.65
C VAL A 74 -25.39 14.61 -8.89
N SER A 75 -26.61 14.36 -8.39
CA SER A 75 -26.91 13.20 -7.54
C SER A 75 -26.82 11.85 -8.27
N ALA A 76 -26.96 11.86 -9.59
CA ALA A 76 -26.87 10.67 -10.44
C ALA A 76 -25.44 10.38 -10.95
N CYS A 77 -24.48 11.27 -10.70
CA CYS A 77 -23.10 11.13 -11.18
C CYS A 77 -22.34 10.07 -10.37
N SER A 78 -21.48 9.29 -11.04
CA SER A 78 -20.49 8.45 -10.35
C SER A 78 -19.39 9.30 -9.70
N GLN A 79 -18.59 8.73 -8.79
CA GLN A 79 -17.46 9.45 -8.17
C GLN A 79 -16.41 9.89 -9.19
N GLU A 80 -16.17 9.08 -10.22
CA GLU A 80 -15.30 9.43 -11.35
C GLU A 80 -15.85 10.63 -12.12
N GLN A 81 -17.14 10.62 -12.44
CA GLN A 81 -17.78 11.73 -13.16
C GLN A 81 -17.77 13.02 -12.34
N LEU A 82 -18.01 12.93 -11.03
CA LEU A 82 -17.91 14.08 -10.12
C LEU A 82 -16.50 14.66 -10.08
N LEU A 83 -15.45 13.82 -10.14
CA LEU A 83 -14.07 14.30 -10.15
C LEU A 83 -13.71 14.98 -11.48
N GLN A 84 -14.14 14.39 -12.60
CA GLN A 84 -13.92 14.95 -13.93
C GLN A 84 -14.68 16.28 -14.12
N LEU A 85 -15.93 16.34 -13.66
CA LEU A 85 -16.74 17.54 -13.71
C LEU A 85 -16.18 18.64 -12.78
N LEU A 86 -15.57 18.27 -11.64
CA LEU A 86 -14.88 19.20 -10.73
C LEU A 86 -13.69 19.86 -11.41
N LEU A 87 -12.87 19.07 -12.12
CA LEU A 87 -11.75 19.59 -12.90
C LEU A 87 -12.21 20.52 -14.02
N LEU A 88 -13.29 20.17 -14.72
CA LEU A 88 -13.86 21.01 -15.76
C LEU A 88 -14.42 22.31 -15.15
N ALA A 89 -15.18 22.23 -14.06
CA ALA A 89 -15.77 23.37 -13.39
C ALA A 89 -14.71 24.34 -12.85
N ASP A 90 -13.61 23.83 -12.31
CA ASP A 90 -12.45 24.64 -11.91
C ASP A 90 -11.78 25.29 -13.13
N SER A 91 -11.44 24.51 -14.15
CA SER A 91 -10.76 24.99 -15.36
C SER A 91 -11.53 26.10 -16.10
N TYR A 92 -12.85 26.08 -15.99
CA TYR A 92 -13.75 27.03 -16.63
C TYR A 92 -14.32 28.09 -15.69
N GLY A 93 -13.96 28.06 -14.39
CA GLY A 93 -14.41 29.05 -13.41
C GLY A 93 -15.93 29.03 -13.18
N VAL A 94 -16.54 27.85 -13.01
CA VAL A 94 -17.98 27.67 -12.78
C VAL A 94 -18.25 27.33 -11.30
N PRO A 95 -18.22 28.30 -10.37
CA PRO A 95 -18.21 28.05 -8.92
C PRO A 95 -19.49 27.37 -8.40
N LYS A 96 -20.63 27.54 -9.08
CA LYS A 96 -21.89 26.90 -8.66
C LYS A 96 -21.90 25.39 -8.91
N VAL A 97 -21.24 24.93 -9.97
CA VAL A 97 -21.09 23.49 -10.25
C VAL A 97 -20.09 22.91 -9.27
N LEU A 98 -18.94 23.57 -9.09
CA LEU A 98 -17.94 23.21 -8.08
C LEU A 98 -18.56 23.03 -6.68
N ALA A 99 -19.39 23.98 -6.25
CA ALA A 99 -20.07 23.91 -4.96
C ALA A 99 -21.06 22.73 -4.85
N ALA A 100 -21.76 22.40 -5.94
CA ALA A 100 -22.68 21.26 -5.97
C ALA A 100 -21.92 19.93 -5.87
N GLU A 101 -20.78 19.83 -6.54
CA GLU A 101 -19.93 18.63 -6.52
C GLU A 101 -19.23 18.43 -5.18
N THR A 102 -18.69 19.50 -4.59
CA THR A 102 -18.16 19.45 -3.23
C THR A 102 -19.22 18.98 -2.25
N ALA A 103 -20.46 19.48 -2.37
CA ALA A 103 -21.56 19.02 -1.53
C ALA A 103 -21.91 17.54 -1.77
N ALA A 104 -21.85 17.07 -3.02
CA ALA A 104 -22.06 15.67 -3.36
C ALA A 104 -20.97 14.78 -2.75
N PHE A 105 -19.69 15.14 -2.92
CA PHE A 105 -18.57 14.42 -2.30
C PHE A 105 -18.63 14.43 -0.78
N ALA A 106 -18.99 15.56 -0.16
CA ALA A 106 -19.15 15.66 1.29
C ALA A 106 -20.27 14.76 1.83
N SER A 107 -21.20 14.32 0.98
CA SER A 107 -22.26 13.38 1.37
C SER A 107 -21.82 11.90 1.31
N ILE A 108 -20.68 11.60 0.69
CA ILE A 108 -20.12 10.25 0.60
C ILE A 108 -19.39 9.93 1.89
N ALA A 109 -19.75 8.83 2.56
CA ALA A 109 -19.02 8.40 3.74
C ALA A 109 -17.59 7.98 3.34
N PRO A 110 -16.56 8.23 4.18
CA PRO A 110 -15.18 7.88 3.85
C PRO A 110 -15.00 6.42 3.40
N ALA A 111 -15.71 5.48 4.03
CA ALA A 111 -15.67 4.06 3.68
C ALA A 111 -16.13 3.76 2.24
N ASP A 112 -17.05 4.57 1.70
CA ASP A 112 -17.68 4.39 0.40
C ASP A 112 -16.91 5.06 -0.75
N ILE A 113 -15.86 5.85 -0.45
CA ILE A 113 -15.00 6.46 -1.48
C ILE A 113 -14.25 5.36 -2.23
N GLN A 114 -14.30 5.35 -3.56
CA GLN A 114 -13.62 4.33 -4.37
C GLN A 114 -12.10 4.55 -4.42
N TRP A 115 -11.32 3.48 -4.55
CA TRP A 115 -9.86 3.57 -4.59
C TRP A 115 -9.36 4.31 -5.83
N GLU A 116 -10.04 4.12 -6.95
CA GLU A 116 -9.80 4.83 -8.20
C GLU A 116 -9.98 6.35 -8.02
N THR A 117 -10.99 6.75 -7.24
CA THR A 117 -11.22 8.15 -6.88
C THR A 117 -10.13 8.70 -5.98
N ILE A 118 -9.63 7.92 -5.01
CA ILE A 118 -8.49 8.31 -4.18
C ILE A 118 -7.25 8.54 -5.05
N ASN A 119 -6.91 7.59 -5.92
CA ASN A 119 -5.73 7.71 -6.78
C ASN A 119 -5.83 8.95 -7.68
N ALA A 120 -6.97 9.11 -8.37
CA ALA A 120 -7.19 10.26 -9.24
C ALA A 120 -7.18 11.60 -8.48
N LEU A 121 -7.68 11.62 -7.22
CA LEU A 121 -7.65 12.80 -6.36
C LEU A 121 -6.22 13.24 -6.01
N TYR A 122 -5.35 12.30 -5.67
CA TYR A 122 -3.94 12.61 -5.34
C TYR A 122 -3.06 12.84 -6.56
N GLU A 123 -3.54 12.50 -7.76
CA GLU A 123 -2.90 12.83 -9.04
C GLU A 123 -3.36 14.18 -9.60
N LEU A 124 -4.31 14.85 -8.95
CA LEU A 124 -4.74 16.18 -9.37
C LEU A 124 -3.57 17.18 -9.39
N PRO A 125 -3.58 18.15 -10.31
CA PRO A 125 -2.62 19.25 -10.29
C PRO A 125 -2.60 19.97 -8.93
N PRO A 126 -1.44 20.45 -8.46
CA PRO A 126 -1.33 21.08 -7.14
C PRO A 126 -2.33 22.22 -6.90
N GLY A 127 -2.66 23.01 -7.93
CA GLY A 127 -3.64 24.09 -7.84
C GLY A 127 -5.06 23.62 -7.46
N CYS A 128 -5.45 22.42 -7.89
CA CYS A 128 -6.77 21.85 -7.55
C CYS A 128 -6.82 21.36 -6.10
N ALA A 129 -5.69 20.91 -5.54
CA ALA A 129 -5.60 20.50 -4.14
C ALA A 129 -5.71 21.69 -3.17
N GLU A 130 -5.36 22.90 -3.62
CA GLU A 130 -5.45 24.13 -2.82
C GLU A 130 -6.87 24.71 -2.74
N LEU A 131 -7.78 24.27 -3.63
CA LEU A 131 -9.17 24.72 -3.62
C LEU A 131 -9.85 24.36 -2.30
N ASP A 132 -10.44 25.34 -1.63
CA ASP A 132 -11.20 25.14 -0.38
C ASP A 132 -12.31 24.09 -0.56
N ALA A 133 -12.86 24.02 -1.76
CA ALA A 133 -13.85 23.06 -2.22
C ALA A 133 -13.36 21.59 -2.16
N CYS A 134 -12.06 21.35 -2.35
CA CYS A 134 -11.47 20.01 -2.37
C CYS A 134 -11.01 19.54 -0.98
N LYS A 135 -10.78 20.46 -0.03
CA LYS A 135 -10.26 20.11 1.32
C LYS A 135 -11.07 19.03 2.04
N PRO A 136 -12.43 19.06 2.07
CA PRO A 136 -13.21 18.00 2.70
C PRO A 136 -13.03 16.64 2.00
N LEU A 137 -12.84 16.63 0.69
CA LEU A 137 -12.63 15.43 -0.10
C LEU A 137 -11.25 14.82 0.18
N PHE A 138 -10.19 15.62 0.20
CA PHE A 138 -8.85 15.16 0.60
C PHE A 138 -8.82 14.66 2.06
N ALA A 139 -9.57 15.30 2.95
CA ALA A 139 -9.71 14.84 4.33
C ALA A 139 -10.40 13.46 4.37
N ALA A 140 -11.50 13.27 3.65
CA ALA A 140 -12.21 11.98 3.61
C ALA A 140 -11.38 10.87 2.94
N ALA A 141 -10.65 11.19 1.86
CA ALA A 141 -9.70 10.27 1.23
C ALA A 141 -8.55 9.91 2.18
N GLY A 142 -8.04 10.88 2.93
CA GLY A 142 -7.06 10.67 4.00
C GLY A 142 -7.57 9.74 5.11
N GLU A 143 -8.82 9.90 5.53
CA GLU A 143 -9.45 9.00 6.50
C GLU A 143 -9.56 7.57 5.95
N LYS A 144 -9.94 7.40 4.68
CA LYS A 144 -9.97 6.06 4.05
C LYS A 144 -8.58 5.43 3.97
N LEU A 145 -7.56 6.20 3.58
CA LEU A 145 -6.16 5.74 3.59
C LEU A 145 -5.74 5.26 4.97
N GLN A 146 -6.05 6.03 6.02
CA GLN A 146 -5.73 5.64 7.40
C GLN A 146 -6.51 4.42 7.89
N GLN A 147 -7.79 4.30 7.53
CA GLN A 147 -8.62 3.17 7.92
C GLN A 147 -8.15 1.86 7.28
N GLU A 148 -7.80 1.89 6.00
CA GLU A 148 -7.48 0.69 5.25
C GLU A 148 -5.98 0.34 5.26
N LEU A 149 -5.12 1.35 5.22
CA LEU A 149 -3.66 1.20 5.07
C LEU A 149 -2.86 1.80 6.23
N GLY A 150 -3.51 2.36 7.25
CA GLY A 150 -2.84 3.03 8.36
C GLY A 150 -2.07 2.11 9.31
N ASP A 151 -2.24 0.79 9.24
CA ASP A 151 -1.42 -0.18 10.00
C ASP A 151 -0.53 -0.98 9.05
N LEU A 152 0.72 -0.54 8.86
CA LEU A 152 1.57 -1.06 7.80
C LEU A 152 1.94 -2.54 7.99
N GLU A 153 1.96 -3.04 9.23
CA GLU A 153 2.22 -4.48 9.46
C GLU A 153 1.06 -5.34 8.96
N LEU A 154 -0.19 -4.88 9.16
CA LEU A 154 -1.37 -5.56 8.65
C LEU A 154 -1.46 -5.46 7.12
N VAL A 155 -1.07 -4.31 6.55
CA VAL A 155 -1.00 -4.14 5.10
C VAL A 155 -0.04 -5.15 4.51
N TRP A 156 1.19 -5.24 5.02
CA TRP A 156 2.18 -6.20 4.52
C TRP A 156 1.88 -7.67 4.85
N ALA A 157 0.86 -7.96 5.66
CA ALA A 157 0.38 -9.31 5.89
C ALA A 157 -0.71 -9.75 4.90
N ASP A 158 -1.26 -8.83 4.11
CA ASP A 158 -2.38 -9.04 3.19
C ASP A 158 -1.96 -8.68 1.76
N GLU A 159 -2.04 -9.62 0.83
CA GLU A 159 -1.55 -9.44 -0.55
C GLU A 159 -2.34 -8.36 -1.32
N ASP A 160 -3.65 -8.27 -1.11
CA ASP A 160 -4.50 -7.28 -1.78
C ASP A 160 -4.17 -5.87 -1.28
N LYS A 161 -3.96 -5.71 0.03
CA LYS A 161 -3.56 -4.43 0.62
C LYS A 161 -2.14 -4.02 0.25
N GLN A 162 -1.22 -4.97 0.10
CA GLN A 162 0.12 -4.69 -0.43
C GLN A 162 0.02 -4.07 -1.82
N GLN A 163 -0.77 -4.68 -2.71
CA GLN A 163 -0.94 -4.16 -4.06
C GLN A 163 -1.54 -2.75 -4.04
N LEU A 164 -2.59 -2.52 -3.23
CA LEU A 164 -3.17 -1.18 -3.04
C LEU A 164 -2.13 -0.15 -2.57
N LEU A 165 -1.28 -0.52 -1.59
CA LEU A 165 -0.23 0.35 -1.07
C LEU A 165 0.83 0.68 -2.14
N LEU A 166 1.24 -0.31 -2.94
CA LEU A 166 2.23 -0.16 -3.99
C LEU A 166 1.70 0.64 -5.19
N ASP A 167 0.39 0.59 -5.43
CA ASP A 167 -0.29 1.34 -6.49
C ASP A 167 -0.63 2.78 -6.11
N LEU A 168 -0.47 3.17 -4.85
CA LEU A 168 -0.73 4.55 -4.41
C LEU A 168 0.14 5.55 -5.20
N PRO A 169 -0.43 6.71 -5.61
CA PRO A 169 0.36 7.81 -6.09
C PRO A 169 1.21 8.39 -4.95
N GLN A 170 2.36 8.99 -5.29
CA GLN A 170 3.32 9.49 -4.30
C GLN A 170 2.69 10.43 -3.26
N PRO A 171 1.81 11.40 -3.61
CA PRO A 171 1.21 12.29 -2.62
C PRO A 171 0.31 11.57 -1.62
N ALA A 172 -0.37 10.49 -2.04
CA ALA A 172 -1.18 9.67 -1.14
C ALA A 172 -0.31 8.91 -0.14
N LEU A 173 0.80 8.31 -0.61
CA LEU A 173 1.75 7.64 0.26
C LEU A 173 2.44 8.63 1.22
N LEU A 174 2.76 9.83 0.73
CA LEU A 174 3.32 10.90 1.56
C LEU A 174 2.34 11.28 2.68
N GLN A 175 1.07 11.52 2.36
CA GLN A 175 0.04 11.82 3.35
C GLN A 175 -0.14 10.67 4.36
N LEU A 176 -0.19 9.42 3.89
CA LEU A 176 -0.26 8.23 4.75
C LEU A 176 0.92 8.21 5.73
N LEU A 177 2.15 8.41 5.28
CA LEU A 177 3.33 8.37 6.15
C LEU A 177 3.50 9.61 7.02
N GLN A 178 2.99 10.78 6.63
CA GLN A 178 3.03 11.99 7.46
C GLN A 178 2.02 11.97 8.62
N ASP A 179 0.89 11.30 8.45
CA ASP A 179 -0.12 11.22 9.50
C ASP A 179 0.43 10.55 10.77
N GLY A 180 0.19 11.19 11.91
CA GLY A 180 0.64 10.71 13.22
C GLY A 180 -0.07 9.44 13.69
N ARG A 181 -1.21 9.07 13.09
CA ARG A 181 -1.98 7.86 13.40
C ARG A 181 -1.42 6.61 12.75
N THR A 182 -0.58 6.73 11.73
CA THR A 182 0.01 5.60 11.02
C THR A 182 0.80 4.72 11.98
N ARG A 183 0.43 3.45 12.02
CA ARG A 183 0.85 2.46 13.00
C ARG A 183 1.86 1.53 12.38
N VAL A 184 2.91 1.23 13.16
CA VAL A 184 3.96 0.27 12.80
C VAL A 184 4.38 -0.51 14.02
N ALA A 185 4.93 -1.71 13.84
CA ALA A 185 5.64 -2.38 14.93
C ALA A 185 7.07 -1.83 15.06
N SER A 186 7.68 -1.40 13.96
CA SER A 186 8.99 -0.75 13.91
C SER A 186 9.07 0.25 12.75
N GLU A 187 9.85 1.33 12.88
CA GLU A 187 10.11 2.26 11.77
C GLU A 187 10.87 1.61 10.61
N ASN A 188 11.49 0.44 10.83
CA ASN A 188 12.02 -0.39 9.76
C ASN A 188 10.96 -0.67 8.68
N THR A 189 9.70 -0.91 9.07
CA THR A 189 8.57 -1.15 8.15
C THR A 189 8.24 0.09 7.32
N VAL A 190 8.43 1.29 7.86
CA VAL A 190 8.22 2.54 7.11
C VAL A 190 9.26 2.64 6.00
N PHE A 191 10.54 2.44 6.31
CA PHE A 191 11.59 2.44 5.29
C PHE A 191 11.36 1.35 4.24
N TYR A 192 11.06 0.11 4.66
CA TYR A 192 10.74 -0.99 3.77
C TYR A 192 9.57 -0.66 2.83
N THR A 193 8.56 0.05 3.34
CA THR A 193 7.41 0.49 2.56
C THR A 193 7.82 1.47 1.46
N VAL A 194 8.62 2.49 1.80
CA VAL A 194 9.11 3.46 0.83
C VAL A 194 9.98 2.79 -0.23
N GLU A 195 10.89 1.91 0.18
CA GLU A 195 11.77 1.17 -0.72
C GLU A 195 10.97 0.26 -1.67
N SER A 196 10.00 -0.49 -1.15
CA SER A 196 9.20 -1.40 -1.97
C SER A 196 8.31 -0.65 -2.97
N TRP A 197 7.72 0.48 -2.54
CA TRP A 197 6.96 1.36 -3.43
C TRP A 197 7.86 2.00 -4.50
N TRP A 198 9.08 2.37 -4.16
CA TRP A 198 10.02 2.89 -5.15
C TRP A 198 10.38 1.81 -6.19
N TRP A 199 10.70 0.60 -5.75
CA TRP A 199 10.99 -0.52 -6.65
C TRP A 199 9.80 -0.93 -7.53
N SER A 200 8.55 -0.73 -7.10
CA SER A 200 7.39 -0.98 -7.97
C SER A 200 7.22 0.07 -9.08
N ARG A 201 7.89 1.22 -8.98
CA ARG A 201 7.79 2.35 -9.92
C ARG A 201 9.01 2.53 -10.82
N VAL A 202 10.17 1.99 -10.42
CA VAL A 202 11.37 2.03 -11.26
C VAL A 202 11.19 1.08 -12.44
N ASP A 203 10.74 1.62 -13.57
CA ASP A 203 10.93 0.96 -14.86
C ASP A 203 12.43 0.82 -15.11
N SER A 204 12.85 -0.30 -15.72
CA SER A 204 14.26 -0.74 -15.81
C SER A 204 15.23 0.23 -16.53
N SER A 205 14.79 1.42 -16.92
CA SER A 205 15.56 2.42 -17.66
C SER A 205 15.89 3.71 -16.90
N ASP A 206 15.26 4.02 -15.76
CA ASP A 206 15.54 5.25 -15.00
C ASP A 206 15.70 4.97 -13.51
N THR A 207 16.94 4.79 -13.07
CA THR A 207 17.30 4.42 -11.69
C THR A 207 17.52 5.62 -10.76
N GLN A 208 17.42 6.87 -11.25
CA GLN A 208 17.59 8.02 -10.38
C GLN A 208 16.29 8.28 -9.58
N PRO A 209 16.37 8.47 -8.26
CA PRO A 209 15.18 8.72 -7.47
C PRO A 209 14.72 10.14 -7.76
N SER A 210 13.45 10.30 -8.09
CA SER A 210 12.89 11.64 -8.19
C SER A 210 12.93 12.33 -6.81
N PRO A 211 13.01 13.67 -6.73
CA PRO A 211 12.92 14.41 -5.47
C PRO A 211 11.71 14.01 -4.60
N SER A 212 10.66 13.47 -5.22
CA SER A 212 9.46 12.96 -4.55
C SER A 212 9.72 11.71 -3.69
N VAL A 213 10.65 10.84 -4.10
CA VAL A 213 11.02 9.63 -3.33
C VAL A 213 11.85 10.01 -2.11
N GLN A 214 12.75 10.98 -2.24
CA GLN A 214 13.53 11.49 -1.12
C GLN A 214 12.61 12.04 -0.01
N ALA A 215 11.57 12.80 -0.38
CA ALA A 215 10.59 13.32 0.59
C ALA A 215 9.89 12.21 1.39
N LEU A 216 9.69 11.02 0.81
CA LEU A 216 9.15 9.85 1.53
C LEU A 216 10.19 9.26 2.50
N ALA A 217 11.44 9.08 2.03
CA ALA A 217 12.52 8.52 2.84
C ALA A 217 12.86 9.40 4.05
N GLU A 218 12.71 10.72 3.92
CA GLU A 218 12.91 11.69 4.99
C GLU A 218 11.91 11.52 6.16
N LEU A 219 10.75 10.88 5.94
CA LEU A 219 9.72 10.66 6.97
C LEU A 219 10.01 9.50 7.94
N VAL A 220 11.05 8.71 7.67
CA VAL A 220 11.45 7.60 8.53
C VAL A 220 12.01 8.16 9.84
N ARG A 221 11.42 7.75 10.97
CA ARG A 221 11.84 8.24 12.29
C ARG A 221 13.02 7.43 12.80
N MET A 222 14.21 7.71 12.24
CA MET A 222 15.44 6.93 12.42
C MET A 222 15.77 6.54 13.86
N GLN A 223 15.44 7.38 14.85
CA GLN A 223 15.66 7.04 16.27
C GLN A 223 14.91 5.79 16.75
N HIS A 224 13.81 5.42 16.08
CA HIS A 224 12.99 4.24 16.39
C HIS A 224 13.18 3.09 15.39
N CYS A 225 14.12 3.20 14.46
CA CYS A 225 14.60 2.07 13.68
C CYS A 225 15.53 1.21 14.53
N THR A 226 15.55 -0.11 14.34
CA THR A 226 16.49 -0.95 15.09
C THR A 226 17.93 -0.59 14.66
N PRO A 227 18.89 -0.45 15.61
CA PRO A 227 20.23 0.02 15.28
C PRO A 227 20.92 -0.85 14.21
N LEU A 228 20.65 -2.14 14.31
CA LEU A 228 21.19 -3.16 13.46
C LEU A 228 20.64 -3.07 12.03
N TYR A 229 19.35 -2.78 11.86
CA TYR A 229 18.73 -2.54 10.57
C TYR A 229 19.33 -1.31 9.88
N VAL A 230 19.53 -0.21 10.63
CA VAL A 230 20.14 1.01 10.09
C VAL A 230 21.59 0.77 9.64
N ALA A 231 22.36 0.02 10.44
CA ALA A 231 23.77 -0.25 10.16
C ALA A 231 24.00 -1.23 8.99
N THR A 232 22.99 -2.02 8.61
CA THR A 232 23.11 -3.07 7.59
C THR A 232 22.14 -2.83 6.44
N THR A 233 20.87 -3.16 6.63
CA THR A 233 19.82 -3.11 5.60
C THR A 233 19.69 -1.72 4.98
N LEU A 234 19.58 -0.69 5.81
CA LEU A 234 19.42 0.68 5.31
C LEU A 234 20.72 1.17 4.66
N ALA A 235 21.89 0.87 5.22
CA ALA A 235 23.17 1.29 4.64
C ALA A 235 23.46 0.64 3.28
N ASP A 236 23.02 -0.61 3.07
CA ASP A 236 23.19 -1.37 1.84
C ASP A 236 22.09 -1.10 0.80
N SER A 237 21.00 -0.41 1.18
CA SER A 237 19.89 -0.08 0.29
C SER A 237 20.30 0.93 -0.78
N GLU A 238 20.01 0.61 -2.04
CA GLU A 238 20.23 1.53 -3.17
C GLU A 238 19.44 2.83 -2.97
N LEU A 239 18.19 2.74 -2.49
CA LEU A 239 17.37 3.91 -2.21
C LEU A 239 18.05 4.84 -1.20
N ALA A 240 18.51 4.27 -0.08
CA ALA A 240 19.15 5.05 0.98
C ALA A 240 20.44 5.71 0.49
N GLN A 241 21.24 5.01 -0.31
CA GLN A 241 22.48 5.55 -0.88
C GLN A 241 22.24 6.70 -1.85
N GLN A 242 21.08 6.71 -2.53
CA GLN A 242 20.72 7.81 -3.41
C GLN A 242 20.05 8.98 -2.67
N CYS A 243 19.30 8.72 -1.58
CA CYS A 243 18.63 9.75 -0.80
C CYS A 243 19.53 10.43 0.25
N PHE A 244 20.54 9.72 0.77
CA PHE A 244 21.33 10.17 1.92
C PHE A 244 22.82 10.05 1.68
N THR A 245 23.58 11.00 2.22
CA THR A 245 25.04 10.91 2.21
C THR A 245 25.54 9.89 3.24
N PRO A 246 26.75 9.32 3.07
CA PRO A 246 27.33 8.43 4.08
C PRO A 246 27.45 9.06 5.48
N GLN A 247 27.68 10.38 5.56
CA GLN A 247 27.70 11.07 6.85
C GLN A 247 26.31 11.14 7.49
N GLU A 248 25.26 11.36 6.69
CA GLU A 248 23.88 11.36 7.16
C GLU A 248 23.48 9.97 7.68
N LEU A 249 23.83 8.90 6.97
CA LEU A 249 23.59 7.52 7.41
C LEU A 249 24.33 7.16 8.71
N ALA A 250 25.57 7.64 8.88
CA ALA A 250 26.31 7.47 10.13
C ALA A 250 25.61 8.16 11.32
N VAL A 251 25.02 9.34 11.10
CA VAL A 251 24.21 10.04 12.11
C VAL A 251 22.94 9.25 12.42
N ALA A 252 22.24 8.72 11.41
CA ALA A 252 21.06 7.87 11.61
C ALA A 252 21.38 6.65 12.48
N CYS A 253 22.48 5.95 12.20
CA CYS A 253 22.93 4.79 12.98
C CYS A 253 23.27 5.17 14.44
N THR A 254 23.97 6.29 14.63
CA THR A 254 24.29 6.80 15.97
C THR A 254 23.02 7.15 16.74
N LEU A 255 22.05 7.80 16.08
CA LEU A 255 20.77 8.20 16.68
C LEU A 255 19.96 6.98 17.11
N ALA A 256 19.79 5.98 16.22
CA ALA A 256 19.11 4.72 16.53
C ALA A 256 19.76 4.01 17.72
N THR A 257 21.09 3.87 17.69
CA THR A 257 21.86 3.21 18.77
C THR A 257 21.70 3.93 20.11
N ALA A 258 21.81 5.26 20.12
CA ALA A 258 21.69 6.08 21.32
C ALA A 258 20.29 5.96 21.95
N ALA A 259 19.23 5.99 21.12
CA ALA A 259 17.85 5.85 21.57
C ALA A 259 17.59 4.48 22.21
N HIS A 260 17.99 3.38 21.55
CA HIS A 260 17.81 2.02 22.07
C HIS A 260 18.66 1.72 23.32
N SER A 261 19.79 2.40 23.46
CA SER A 261 20.65 2.30 24.66
C SER A 261 20.20 3.24 25.80
N ASN A 262 19.05 3.91 25.67
CA ASN A 262 18.54 4.91 26.61
C ASN A 262 19.53 6.06 26.91
N GLN A 263 20.38 6.42 25.94
CA GLN A 263 21.35 7.51 26.05
C GLN A 263 20.70 8.87 25.69
N THR A 264 19.71 9.29 26.48
CA THR A 264 18.92 10.51 26.23
C THR A 264 19.77 11.77 26.08
N GLN A 265 20.88 11.88 26.82
CA GLN A 265 21.81 13.00 26.69
C GLN A 265 22.49 13.06 25.32
N LEU A 266 22.84 11.90 24.74
CA LEU A 266 23.45 11.84 23.41
C LEU A 266 22.43 12.17 22.32
N VAL A 267 21.20 11.65 22.43
CA VAL A 267 20.10 11.98 21.52
C VAL A 267 19.84 13.50 21.54
N GLN A 268 19.76 14.11 22.72
CA GLN A 268 19.57 15.56 22.84
C GLN A 268 20.76 16.34 22.26
N ALA A 269 22.00 15.92 22.56
CA ALA A 269 23.19 16.58 22.03
C ALA A 269 23.26 16.51 20.50
N LEU A 270 22.82 15.41 19.90
CA LEU A 270 22.68 15.28 18.45
C LEU A 270 21.59 16.21 17.93
N ALA A 271 20.40 16.22 18.54
CA ALA A 271 19.29 17.07 18.12
C ALA A 271 19.66 18.56 18.13
N ASP A 272 20.42 19.00 19.14
CA ASP A 272 20.78 20.42 19.30
C ASP A 272 21.89 20.88 18.34
N LYS A 273 22.78 19.98 17.90
CA LYS A 273 24.03 20.36 17.22
C LYS A 273 24.22 19.76 15.83
N SER A 274 23.44 18.75 15.46
CA SER A 274 23.60 18.05 14.19
C SER A 274 22.91 18.82 13.06
N PRO A 275 23.65 19.29 12.04
CA PRO A 275 23.02 19.89 10.85
C PRO A 275 22.13 18.90 10.10
N VAL A 276 22.40 17.59 10.24
CA VAL A 276 21.60 16.52 9.62
C VAL A 276 20.20 16.46 10.25
N LEU A 277 20.07 16.61 11.57
CA LEU A 277 18.76 16.57 12.23
C LEU A 277 17.98 17.88 12.03
N ALA A 278 18.67 19.00 11.80
CA ALA A 278 18.02 20.22 11.33
C ALA A 278 17.46 20.07 9.90
N LYS A 279 18.15 19.30 9.04
CA LYS A 279 17.70 18.98 7.68
C LYS A 279 16.53 17.97 7.68
N TYR A 280 16.59 16.96 8.53
CA TYR A 280 15.61 15.87 8.60
C TYR A 280 14.91 15.81 9.97
N PRO A 281 13.95 16.70 10.25
CA PRO A 281 13.33 16.79 11.57
C PRO A 281 12.54 15.53 11.97
N ALA A 282 12.05 14.75 11.00
CA ALA A 282 11.32 13.51 11.29
C ALA A 282 12.20 12.41 11.89
N TRP A 283 13.53 12.45 11.68
CA TRP A 283 14.45 11.43 12.21
C TRP A 283 14.43 11.34 13.74
N SER A 284 14.14 12.45 14.42
CA SER A 284 14.02 12.56 15.88
C SER A 284 12.58 12.76 16.38
N ALA A 285 11.57 12.61 15.50
CA ALA A 285 10.17 12.73 15.88
C ALA A 285 9.71 11.58 16.79
N GLU A 286 8.63 11.79 17.56
CA GLU A 286 8.07 10.81 18.50
C GLU A 286 7.77 9.45 17.86
N GLN A 287 7.62 8.38 18.64
CA GLN A 287 7.32 7.06 18.08
C GLN A 287 5.92 7.03 17.47
N ARG A 288 5.74 6.33 16.34
CA ARG A 288 4.40 6.05 15.80
C ARG A 288 3.58 5.18 16.75
N PRO A 289 2.24 5.25 16.72
CA PRO A 289 1.41 4.32 17.46
C PRO A 289 1.74 2.88 17.09
N ALA A 290 1.74 1.98 18.07
CA ALA A 290 2.10 0.60 17.81
C ALA A 290 1.02 -0.12 16.96
N SER A 291 1.48 -0.93 16.01
CA SER A 291 0.61 -1.82 15.21
C SER A 291 -0.28 -2.71 16.08
N ALA A 292 -1.45 -3.09 15.55
CA ALA A 292 -2.31 -4.12 16.12
C ALA A 292 -1.68 -5.52 15.99
N MET A 293 -0.80 -5.70 15.01
CA MET A 293 -0.05 -6.94 14.78
C MET A 293 1.12 -7.05 15.76
N ARG A 294 0.87 -7.74 16.89
CA ARG A 294 1.88 -7.95 17.95
C ARG A 294 2.84 -9.10 17.67
N GLN A 295 2.44 -10.02 16.79
CA GLN A 295 3.20 -11.19 16.40
C GLN A 295 2.87 -11.50 14.94
N LEU A 296 3.85 -12.00 14.20
CA LEU A 296 3.64 -12.48 12.84
C LEU A 296 3.09 -13.90 12.88
N GLN A 297 1.91 -14.11 12.32
CA GLN A 297 1.33 -15.44 12.14
C GLN A 297 1.46 -15.84 10.67
N LEU A 298 2.19 -16.92 10.44
CA LEU A 298 2.43 -17.51 9.13
C LEU A 298 1.55 -18.75 9.00
N GLN A 299 0.86 -18.90 7.87
CA GLN A 299 0.06 -20.08 7.57
C GLN A 299 0.29 -20.54 6.14
N LEU A 300 0.84 -21.73 5.97
CA LEU A 300 0.96 -22.39 4.68
C LEU A 300 -0.05 -23.54 4.58
N ARG A 301 -0.83 -23.55 3.51
CA ARG A 301 -1.84 -24.59 3.23
C ARG A 301 -1.37 -25.42 2.04
N LEU A 302 -1.05 -26.69 2.29
CA LEU A 302 -0.68 -27.63 1.22
C LEU A 302 -1.88 -28.53 0.87
N PRO A 303 -2.48 -28.42 -0.33
CA PRO A 303 -3.54 -29.32 -0.75
C PRO A 303 -3.06 -30.78 -0.78
N LEU A 304 -3.90 -31.71 -0.33
CA LEU A 304 -3.58 -33.13 -0.39
C LEU A 304 -3.35 -33.65 -1.82
N GLN A 305 -3.95 -32.98 -2.81
CA GLN A 305 -3.75 -33.33 -4.21
C GLN A 305 -2.30 -33.05 -4.65
N THR A 306 -1.74 -31.91 -4.24
CA THR A 306 -0.34 -31.57 -4.48
C THR A 306 0.59 -32.57 -3.78
N LEU A 307 0.30 -32.90 -2.52
CA LEU A 307 1.08 -33.91 -1.78
C LEU A 307 1.00 -35.30 -2.44
N LYS A 308 -0.16 -35.65 -3.01
CA LYS A 308 -0.35 -36.88 -3.77
C LYS A 308 0.55 -36.93 -5.00
N GLU A 309 0.54 -35.88 -5.80
CA GLU A 309 1.33 -35.79 -7.04
C GLU A 309 2.82 -35.93 -6.74
N VAL A 310 3.30 -35.26 -5.69
CA VAL A 310 4.70 -35.36 -5.26
C VAL A 310 5.02 -36.77 -4.72
N PHE A 311 4.12 -37.38 -3.94
CA PHE A 311 4.27 -38.75 -3.46
C PHE A 311 4.26 -39.79 -4.61
N GLU A 312 3.41 -39.63 -5.61
CA GLU A 312 3.36 -40.56 -6.76
C GLU A 312 4.62 -40.40 -7.62
N CYS A 313 5.07 -39.15 -7.83
CA CYS A 313 6.33 -38.87 -8.51
C CYS A 313 7.53 -39.53 -7.81
N SER A 314 7.57 -39.55 -6.47
CA SER A 314 8.66 -40.25 -5.73
C SER A 314 8.70 -41.75 -5.86
N GLN A 315 7.57 -42.36 -6.22
CA GLN A 315 7.49 -43.80 -6.40
C GLN A 315 7.93 -44.19 -7.81
N GLU A 316 7.72 -43.30 -8.79
CA GLU A 316 8.06 -43.54 -10.19
C GLU A 316 9.53 -43.23 -10.50
N ASP A 317 10.08 -42.18 -9.88
CA ASP A 317 11.45 -41.73 -10.09
C ASP A 317 12.32 -42.11 -8.87
N SER A 318 13.29 -43.01 -9.07
CA SER A 318 14.25 -43.40 -8.02
C SER A 318 15.27 -42.30 -7.67
N SER A 319 15.21 -41.13 -8.31
CA SER A 319 16.11 -40.02 -8.01
C SER A 319 15.60 -39.14 -6.87
N ALA A 320 16.53 -38.69 -6.02
CA ALA A 320 16.27 -37.69 -5.01
C ALA A 320 15.74 -36.42 -5.66
N TYR A 321 14.57 -35.98 -5.23
CA TYR A 321 14.01 -34.71 -5.62
C TYR A 321 13.59 -33.91 -4.38
N ARG A 322 13.49 -32.61 -4.56
CA ARG A 322 13.09 -31.65 -3.54
C ARG A 322 12.08 -30.68 -4.13
N VAL A 323 10.90 -30.61 -3.53
CA VAL A 323 9.89 -29.59 -3.85
C VAL A 323 9.72 -28.65 -2.67
N VAL A 324 9.80 -27.34 -2.91
CA VAL A 324 9.67 -26.30 -1.88
C VAL A 324 8.44 -25.45 -2.19
N TYR A 325 7.52 -25.38 -1.23
CA TYR A 325 6.39 -24.45 -1.23
C TYR A 325 6.66 -23.35 -0.22
N GLY A 326 6.41 -22.10 -0.55
CA GLY A 326 6.68 -21.01 0.38
C GLY A 326 5.71 -19.83 0.26
N MET A 327 5.53 -19.13 1.36
CA MET A 327 4.82 -17.85 1.42
C MET A 327 5.72 -16.81 2.06
N LEU A 328 5.84 -15.64 1.43
CA LEU A 328 6.64 -14.52 1.90
C LEU A 328 5.75 -13.56 2.70
N HIS A 329 6.24 -13.09 3.84
CA HIS A 329 5.58 -12.11 4.68
C HIS A 329 6.59 -11.06 5.14
N ILE A 330 6.13 -9.85 5.42
CA ILE A 330 6.96 -8.79 5.99
C ILE A 330 6.49 -8.51 7.41
N TRP A 331 7.44 -8.32 8.32
CA TRP A 331 7.14 -7.85 9.66
C TRP A 331 8.35 -7.07 10.20
N GLN A 332 8.11 -5.89 10.75
CA GLN A 332 9.17 -5.00 11.25
C GLN A 332 10.28 -4.72 10.21
N GLY A 333 9.89 -4.58 8.94
CA GLY A 333 10.79 -4.37 7.80
C GLY A 333 11.64 -5.58 7.39
N ALA A 334 11.50 -6.73 8.06
CA ALA A 334 12.21 -7.96 7.70
C ALA A 334 11.30 -8.92 6.92
N ARG A 335 11.91 -9.67 5.98
CA ARG A 335 11.21 -10.65 5.15
C ARG A 335 11.27 -12.04 5.78
N PHE A 336 10.12 -12.64 6.06
CA PHE A 336 9.98 -14.00 6.56
C PHE A 336 9.37 -14.88 5.48
N GLN A 337 9.89 -16.08 5.28
CA GLN A 337 9.27 -17.07 4.43
C GLN A 337 8.96 -18.32 5.23
N LEU A 338 7.69 -18.71 5.26
CA LEU A 338 7.31 -20.04 5.72
C LEU A 338 7.40 -20.99 4.53
N GLN A 339 8.30 -21.96 4.60
CA GLN A 339 8.52 -22.98 3.59
C GLN A 339 8.11 -24.36 4.09
N MET A 340 7.56 -25.18 3.19
CA MET A 340 7.42 -26.62 3.36
C MET A 340 8.22 -27.32 2.28
N GLN A 341 9.11 -28.20 2.70
CA GLN A 341 9.96 -28.98 1.82
C GLN A 341 9.48 -30.43 1.81
N LEU A 342 9.35 -30.98 0.61
CA LEU A 342 9.01 -32.38 0.36
C LEU A 342 10.23 -33.04 -0.28
N ASP A 343 10.86 -33.97 0.43
CA ASP A 343 12.03 -34.70 -0.05
C ASP A 343 11.70 -36.18 -0.29
N GLY A 344 12.07 -36.69 -1.46
CA GLY A 344 12.17 -38.12 -1.75
C GLY A 344 13.59 -38.61 -1.51
N THR A 345 13.77 -39.72 -0.78
CA THR A 345 15.11 -40.25 -0.47
C THR A 345 15.46 -41.47 -1.32
N ASP A 346 16.67 -41.49 -1.90
CA ASP A 346 17.16 -42.58 -2.76
C ASP A 346 17.14 -43.97 -2.08
N ASN A 347 17.23 -44.00 -0.74
CA ASN A 347 17.46 -45.23 0.02
C ASN A 347 16.21 -45.82 0.66
N LYS A 348 15.07 -45.12 0.65
CA LYS A 348 13.80 -45.61 1.23
C LYS A 348 12.61 -45.09 0.43
N PRO A 349 11.68 -45.96 -0.01
CA PRO A 349 10.44 -45.53 -0.61
C PRO A 349 9.60 -44.82 0.46
N GLY A 350 9.50 -43.50 0.34
CA GLY A 350 8.82 -42.67 1.30
C GLY A 350 8.97 -41.20 0.94
N LEU A 351 8.08 -40.39 1.50
CA LEU A 351 8.13 -38.94 1.39
C LEU A 351 8.40 -38.33 2.76
N GLU A 352 9.45 -37.52 2.88
CA GLU A 352 9.72 -36.74 4.08
C GLU A 352 9.17 -35.33 3.89
N VAL A 353 8.37 -34.88 4.86
CA VAL A 353 7.84 -33.52 4.91
C VAL A 353 8.55 -32.78 6.02
N ALA A 354 9.20 -31.69 5.64
CA ALA A 354 9.88 -30.77 6.53
C ALA A 354 9.24 -29.38 6.45
N GLY A 355 9.27 -28.65 7.56
CA GLY A 355 8.76 -27.28 7.63
C GLY A 355 9.85 -26.35 8.14
N PHE A 356 10.07 -25.26 7.41
CA PHE A 356 11.11 -24.28 7.68
C PHE A 356 10.51 -22.87 7.71
N VAL A 357 10.96 -22.03 8.63
CA VAL A 357 10.84 -20.58 8.52
C VAL A 357 12.23 -20.06 8.21
N SER A 358 12.32 -19.39 7.08
CA SER A 358 13.52 -18.74 6.63
C SER A 358 13.36 -17.24 6.86
N LEU A 359 14.40 -16.61 7.41
CA LEU A 359 14.48 -15.17 7.53
C LEU A 359 15.38 -14.65 6.41
N TYR A 360 14.82 -13.82 5.55
CA TYR A 360 15.54 -13.11 4.49
C TYR A 360 15.79 -11.69 4.95
N ALA A 361 16.70 -11.53 5.89
CA ALA A 361 17.20 -10.24 6.32
C ALA A 361 18.67 -10.11 5.90
N PRO A 362 19.15 -8.92 5.50
CA PRO A 362 20.58 -8.69 5.24
C PRO A 362 21.46 -9.21 6.38
N ALA A 363 22.70 -9.57 6.06
CA ALA A 363 23.66 -10.10 7.03
C ALA A 363 23.72 -9.21 8.26
N ALA A 364 23.33 -9.77 9.41
CA ALA A 364 23.27 -9.08 10.68
C ALA A 364 22.27 -7.91 10.70
N ALA A 365 21.07 -8.00 10.12
CA ALA A 365 19.98 -7.04 10.36
C ALA A 365 19.05 -7.45 11.52
N VAL A 366 19.08 -8.73 11.89
CA VAL A 366 18.33 -9.34 12.99
C VAL A 366 19.30 -10.21 13.78
N CYS A 367 19.42 -9.98 15.08
CA CYS A 367 20.26 -10.81 15.95
C CYS A 367 19.52 -12.07 16.36
N GLN A 368 18.25 -11.93 16.73
CA GLN A 368 17.47 -13.01 17.29
C GLN A 368 16.00 -12.91 16.88
N ALA A 369 15.39 -14.04 16.55
CA ALA A 369 13.95 -14.14 16.44
C ALA A 369 13.45 -15.35 17.23
N THR A 370 12.31 -15.19 17.88
CA THR A 370 11.68 -16.31 18.61
C THR A 370 10.51 -16.82 17.79
N CYS A 371 10.62 -18.07 17.36
CA CYS A 371 9.66 -18.72 16.48
C CYS A 371 9.01 -19.91 17.19
N SER A 372 7.75 -20.17 16.86
CA SER A 372 7.07 -21.41 17.21
C SER A 372 6.46 -22.01 15.95
N PHE A 373 6.44 -23.34 15.88
CA PHE A 373 6.01 -24.09 14.71
C PHE A 373 4.99 -25.13 15.14
N GLU A 374 3.91 -25.26 14.39
CA GLU A 374 2.96 -26.36 14.59
C GLU A 374 2.37 -26.87 13.28
N LEU A 375 2.18 -28.18 13.23
CA LEU A 375 1.28 -28.81 12.28
C LEU A 375 -0.08 -28.93 12.98
N ARG A 376 -1.02 -28.05 12.62
CA ARG A 376 -2.24 -27.85 13.40
C ARG A 376 -3.29 -28.93 13.11
N LYS A 377 -3.80 -29.57 14.16
CA LYS A 377 -4.95 -30.49 14.08
C LYS A 377 -6.27 -29.71 13.98
N PRO A 378 -7.25 -30.13 13.16
CA PRO A 378 -8.54 -29.45 13.01
C PRO A 378 -9.39 -29.32 14.27
N ARG A 379 -9.30 -30.26 15.23
CA ARG A 379 -10.27 -30.35 16.34
C ARG A 379 -9.72 -30.20 17.77
N ASP A 380 -8.43 -29.96 17.95
CA ASP A 380 -7.80 -29.94 19.27
C ASP A 380 -7.08 -28.61 19.62
N ARG A 381 -6.86 -28.39 20.94
CA ARG A 381 -5.92 -27.38 21.44
C ARG A 381 -4.54 -27.64 20.82
N PRO A 382 -3.77 -26.58 20.49
CA PRO A 382 -2.47 -26.72 19.84
C PRO A 382 -1.58 -27.67 20.64
N GLN A 383 -1.19 -28.80 20.04
CA GLN A 383 0.00 -29.55 20.48
C GLN A 383 1.21 -28.74 20.02
N CYS A 384 1.43 -27.62 20.73
CA CYS A 384 2.46 -26.66 20.42
C CYS A 384 3.82 -27.36 20.54
N MET A 385 4.63 -27.36 19.47
CA MET A 385 6.06 -27.57 19.68
C MET A 385 6.56 -26.44 20.57
N ARG A 386 7.42 -26.76 21.54
CA ARG A 386 7.91 -25.75 22.49
C ARG A 386 8.46 -24.56 21.69
N PRO A 387 8.10 -23.31 22.06
CA PRO A 387 8.71 -22.15 21.42
C PRO A 387 10.22 -22.26 21.52
N PHE A 388 10.90 -21.94 20.42
CA PHE A 388 12.35 -21.94 20.39
C PHE A 388 12.86 -20.57 19.97
N THR A 389 14.03 -20.25 20.48
CA THR A 389 14.74 -19.02 20.14
C THR A 389 15.89 -19.41 19.24
N ALA A 390 15.94 -18.80 18.06
CA ALA A 390 17.03 -18.98 17.11
C ALA A 390 17.79 -17.66 16.95
N THR A 391 19.12 -17.77 16.85
CA THR A 391 20.00 -16.67 16.46
C THR A 391 20.16 -16.75 14.96
N PHE A 392 19.81 -15.69 14.23
CA PHE A 392 19.81 -15.72 12.77
C PHE A 392 21.11 -15.16 12.21
N SER A 393 21.67 -15.85 11.22
CA SER A 393 22.56 -15.24 10.23
C SER A 393 21.85 -15.19 8.86
N ASN A 394 22.33 -14.34 7.95
CA ASN A 394 21.63 -14.10 6.68
C ASN A 394 21.60 -15.36 5.81
N GLY A 395 20.41 -15.67 5.33
CA GLY A 395 20.13 -16.89 4.55
C GLY A 395 19.87 -18.12 5.40
N ASP A 396 19.85 -18.00 6.73
CA ASP A 396 19.55 -19.15 7.59
C ASP A 396 18.07 -19.52 7.51
N SER A 397 17.82 -20.78 7.14
CA SER A 397 16.54 -21.44 7.30
C SER A 397 16.53 -22.22 8.62
N TRP A 398 15.50 -22.02 9.43
CA TRP A 398 15.31 -22.76 10.67
C TRP A 398 14.05 -23.59 10.56
N GLY A 399 14.13 -24.87 10.89
CA GLY A 399 12.98 -25.74 10.76
C GLY A 399 13.24 -27.13 11.27
N GLU A 400 12.20 -27.93 11.23
CA GLU A 400 12.27 -29.33 11.59
C GLU A 400 12.37 -30.13 10.30
N ALA A 401 13.56 -30.69 10.04
CA ALA A 401 13.88 -31.42 8.82
C ALA A 401 13.07 -32.73 8.66
N SER A 402 12.32 -33.16 9.67
CA SER A 402 11.52 -34.38 9.64
C SER A 402 10.22 -34.23 10.44
N MET A 403 9.43 -33.20 10.14
CA MET A 403 8.12 -33.00 10.79
C MET A 403 7.19 -34.21 10.62
N LEU A 404 7.21 -34.83 9.44
CA LEU A 404 6.38 -35.97 9.12
C LEU A 404 7.09 -36.90 8.14
N GLN A 405 7.07 -38.20 8.43
CA GLN A 405 7.61 -39.22 7.54
C GLN A 405 6.49 -40.11 7.00
N LEU A 406 6.35 -40.16 5.69
CA LEU A 406 5.29 -40.87 4.97
C LEU A 406 5.87 -42.11 4.26
N HIS A 407 6.10 -43.17 5.03
CA HIS A 407 6.67 -44.44 4.54
C HIS A 407 5.63 -45.46 4.05
N GLN A 408 4.40 -45.02 3.77
CA GLN A 408 3.33 -45.95 3.40
C GLN A 408 3.48 -46.40 1.93
N ALA A 409 3.13 -47.64 1.63
CA ALA A 409 3.31 -48.24 0.30
C ALA A 409 2.35 -47.71 -0.79
N SER A 410 1.37 -46.86 -0.44
CA SER A 410 0.44 -46.27 -1.39
C SER A 410 -0.15 -44.97 -0.86
N TRP A 411 -0.55 -44.09 -1.77
CA TRP A 411 -1.21 -42.83 -1.41
C TRP A 411 -2.48 -43.02 -0.58
N ALA A 412 -3.27 -44.07 -0.85
CA ALA A 412 -4.48 -44.34 -0.07
C ALA A 412 -4.14 -44.61 1.42
N ALA A 413 -3.06 -45.35 1.68
CA ALA A 413 -2.56 -45.60 3.03
C ALA A 413 -1.97 -44.34 3.67
N THR A 414 -1.19 -43.55 2.92
CA THR A 414 -0.67 -42.24 3.34
C THR A 414 -1.79 -41.30 3.77
N LYS A 415 -2.82 -41.15 2.93
CA LYS A 415 -4.00 -40.31 3.20
C LYS A 415 -4.79 -40.79 4.42
N ALA A 416 -4.97 -42.11 4.57
CA ALA A 416 -5.61 -42.68 5.75
C ALA A 416 -4.80 -42.40 7.03
N HIS A 417 -3.47 -42.50 6.94
CA HIS A 417 -2.56 -42.18 8.04
C HIS A 417 -2.63 -40.70 8.45
N LEU A 418 -2.55 -39.79 7.48
CA LEU A 418 -2.70 -38.34 7.72
C LEU A 418 -4.04 -37.99 8.39
N ARG A 419 -5.14 -38.63 7.97
CA ARG A 419 -6.46 -38.44 8.58
C ARG A 419 -6.55 -39.06 9.97
N ALA A 420 -5.95 -40.22 10.19
CA ALA A 420 -5.92 -40.86 11.50
C ALA A 420 -5.15 -40.03 12.54
N GLN A 421 -4.16 -39.25 12.11
CA GLN A 421 -3.45 -38.28 12.94
C GLN A 421 -4.18 -36.94 13.09
N ASP A 422 -5.36 -36.78 12.48
CA ASP A 422 -6.12 -35.52 12.42
C ASP A 422 -5.26 -34.37 11.87
N LEU A 423 -4.48 -34.60 10.81
CA LEU A 423 -3.66 -33.56 10.17
C LEU A 423 -4.33 -32.93 8.95
N VAL A 424 -5.38 -33.58 8.43
CA VAL A 424 -6.10 -33.16 7.22
C VAL A 424 -7.31 -32.33 7.62
N HIS A 425 -7.31 -31.06 7.24
CA HIS A 425 -8.43 -30.15 7.48
C HIS A 425 -9.64 -30.47 6.60
N SER A 426 -10.81 -29.91 6.96
CA SER A 426 -12.06 -30.11 6.22
C SER A 426 -11.97 -29.66 4.75
N ASN A 427 -11.10 -28.69 4.46
CA ASN A 427 -10.79 -28.23 3.10
C ASN A 427 -9.84 -29.16 2.32
N GLY A 428 -9.39 -30.27 2.92
CA GLY A 428 -8.50 -31.23 2.26
C GLY A 428 -7.04 -30.79 2.17
N CYS A 429 -6.59 -29.88 3.05
CA CYS A 429 -5.20 -29.42 3.11
C CYS A 429 -4.50 -29.85 4.41
N LEU A 430 -3.17 -29.93 4.35
CA LEU A 430 -2.29 -29.83 5.51
C LEU A 430 -2.02 -28.36 5.81
N HIS A 431 -2.06 -27.97 7.09
CA HIS A 431 -1.82 -26.60 7.51
C HIS A 431 -0.58 -26.55 8.37
N LEU A 432 0.47 -25.89 7.86
CA LEU A 432 1.67 -25.55 8.60
C LEU A 432 1.50 -24.14 9.14
N HIS A 433 1.69 -23.98 10.44
CA HIS A 433 1.64 -22.69 11.10
C HIS A 433 2.99 -22.37 11.72
N ALA A 434 3.38 -21.12 11.62
CA ALA A 434 4.47 -20.56 12.40
C ALA A 434 4.05 -19.24 13.02
N ALA A 435 4.62 -18.92 14.18
CA ALA A 435 4.46 -17.60 14.79
C ALA A 435 5.82 -17.03 15.16
N VAL A 436 6.10 -15.80 14.75
CA VAL A 436 7.27 -15.02 15.17
C VAL A 436 6.80 -14.06 16.25
N MET A 437 7.29 -14.27 17.47
CA MET A 437 6.80 -13.57 18.68
C MET A 437 7.62 -12.32 19.01
N GLY A 438 8.83 -12.22 18.50
CA GLY A 438 9.73 -11.11 18.76
C GLY A 438 10.94 -11.15 17.85
N MET A 439 11.49 -9.97 17.59
CA MET A 439 12.70 -9.74 16.81
C MET A 439 13.56 -8.73 17.58
N GLU A 440 14.83 -9.05 17.77
CA GLU A 440 15.82 -8.18 18.42
C GLU A 440 16.95 -7.81 17.45
#